data_AF-A0A852PCB4-F1
#
_entry.id   AF-A0A852PCB4-F1
#
_cell.length_a   1.000
_cell.length_b   1.000
_cell.length_c   1.000
_cell.angle_alpha   90.00
_cell.angle_beta   90.00
_cell.angle_gamma   90.00
#
_symmetry.space_group_name_H-M   'P 1'
#
loop_
_entity.id
_entity.type
_entity.pdbx_description
1 polymer ?
#
loop_
_entity_poly.entity_id
_entity_poly.type
_entity_poly.pdbx_seq_one_letter_code
_entity_poly.pdbx_strand_id
1 'polypeptide(L)'
;VSRHLVRPLIQMNLVLQCQVQELTSLLLQKDAEIEDYRESGATLSRDRLRTEPFQKEMFQQNFLAETLPQICGAGEGQAFASALQQLYTAVTQQEAKQTRKRPCSEDDVDPPSTAETTGHPHPPPPSQEDETTSSSKRTTPASSPAQKSRLPAAKAKPKKAKGLFS
;
A
#
# COMPACT_ATOMS: atom_id res chain seq x y z
N VAL A 1 -12.57 1.94 28.72
CA VAL A 1 -11.30 2.57 28.26
C VAL A 1 -10.68 1.83 27.06
N SER A 2 -10.51 0.50 27.09
CA SER A 2 -9.78 -0.23 26.04
C SER A 2 -10.34 -0.13 24.61
N ARG A 3 -11.67 -0.23 24.43
CA ARG A 3 -12.33 -0.23 23.11
C ARG A 3 -12.34 1.13 22.40
N HIS A 4 -12.43 2.22 23.15
CA HIS A 4 -12.61 3.57 22.59
C HIS A 4 -11.36 4.44 22.70
N LEU A 5 -10.31 4.00 23.40
CA LEU A 5 -9.08 4.77 23.53
C LEU A 5 -7.87 3.92 23.19
N VAL A 6 -7.58 2.91 24.00
CA VAL A 6 -6.33 2.15 23.87
C VAL A 6 -6.19 1.50 22.49
N ARG A 7 -7.20 0.74 22.06
CA ARG A 7 -7.16 0.05 20.77
C ARG A 7 -7.07 1.01 19.57
N PRO A 8 -7.96 2.02 19.44
CA PRO A 8 -7.84 2.98 18.35
C PRO A 8 -6.50 3.73 18.36
N LEU A 9 -6.00 4.17 19.52
CA LEU A 9 -4.75 4.93 19.60
C LEU A 9 -3.52 4.09 19.22
N ILE A 10 -3.47 2.81 19.59
CA ILE A 10 -2.43 1.88 19.14
C ILE A 10 -2.47 1.73 17.62
N GLN A 11 -3.67 1.51 17.05
CA GLN A 11 -3.83 1.39 15.59
C GLN A 11 -3.45 2.68 14.86
N MET A 12 -3.82 3.84 15.40
CA MET A 12 -3.39 5.13 14.88
C MET A 12 -1.87 5.27 14.90
N ASN A 13 -1.20 4.87 15.99
CA ASN A 13 0.25 4.89 16.06
C ASN A 13 0.90 4.02 14.98
N LEU A 14 0.37 2.82 14.75
CA LEU A 14 0.84 1.95 13.67
C LEU A 14 0.66 2.58 12.28
N VAL A 15 -0.50 3.19 12.01
CA VAL A 15 -0.75 3.89 10.74
C VAL A 15 0.21 5.06 10.55
N LEU A 16 0.42 5.87 11.58
CA LEU A 16 1.35 7.00 11.52
C LEU A 16 2.81 6.53 11.31
N GLN A 17 3.21 5.43 11.93
CA GLN A 17 4.53 4.81 11.69
C GLN A 17 4.69 4.36 10.23
N CYS A 18 3.67 3.73 9.65
CA CYS A 18 3.69 3.37 8.22
C CYS A 18 3.81 4.61 7.34
N GLN A 19 3.06 5.68 7.62
CA GLN A 19 3.15 6.94 6.87
C GLN A 19 4.57 7.54 6.93
N VAL A 20 5.22 7.52 8.09
CA VAL A 20 6.60 8.00 8.24
C VAL A 20 7.57 7.16 7.39
N GLN A 21 7.37 5.84 7.32
CA GLN A 21 8.19 4.96 6.48
C GLN A 21 7.99 5.22 4.98
N GLU A 22 6.74 5.41 4.55
CA GLU A 22 6.42 5.74 3.16
C GLU A 22 7.02 7.09 2.76
N LEU A 23 6.88 8.12 3.60
CA LEU A 23 7.47 9.44 3.37
C LEU A 23 9.00 9.40 3.36
N THR A 24 9.61 8.62 4.25
CA THR A 24 11.06 8.39 4.24
C THR A 24 11.51 7.79 2.92
N SER A 25 10.80 6.78 2.44
CA SER A 25 11.14 6.11 1.17
C SER A 25 10.98 7.05 -0.02
N LEU A 26 9.93 7.88 -0.01
CA LEU A 26 9.71 8.91 -1.03
C LEU A 26 10.81 9.97 -1.04
N LEU A 27 11.27 10.43 0.13
CA LEU A 27 12.37 11.38 0.24
C LEU A 27 13.67 10.80 -0.30
N LEU A 28 14.01 9.57 0.06
CA LEU A 28 15.20 8.89 -0.48
C LEU A 28 15.12 8.71 -2.00
N GLN A 29 13.94 8.41 -2.54
CA GLN A 29 13.74 8.34 -3.99
C GLN A 29 13.94 9.71 -4.65
N LYS A 30 13.50 10.79 -4.00
CA LYS A 30 13.68 12.15 -4.51
C LYS A 30 15.14 12.60 -4.45
N ASP A 31 15.87 12.23 -3.41
CA ASP A 31 17.32 12.50 -3.34
C ASP A 31 18.08 11.75 -4.44
N ALA A 32 17.72 10.50 -4.72
CA ALA A 32 18.31 9.74 -5.82
C ALA A 32 18.01 10.40 -7.19
N GLU A 33 16.79 10.88 -7.40
CA GLU A 33 16.41 11.63 -8.60
C GLU A 33 17.21 12.94 -8.73
N ILE A 34 17.39 13.68 -7.64
CA ILE A 34 18.20 14.91 -7.63
C ILE A 34 19.65 14.60 -7.97
N GLU A 35 20.22 13.52 -7.44
CA GLU A 35 21.60 13.13 -7.72
C GLU A 35 21.78 12.70 -9.18
N ASP A 36 20.83 11.95 -9.76
CA ASP A 36 20.82 11.60 -11.19
C ASP A 36 20.85 12.85 -12.10
N TYR A 37 20.09 13.89 -11.76
CA TYR A 37 20.15 15.17 -12.48
C TYR A 37 21.54 15.80 -12.39
N ARG A 38 22.19 15.74 -11.23
CA ARG A 38 23.53 16.31 -11.02
C ARG A 38 24.60 15.53 -11.78
N GLU A 39 24.54 14.21 -11.75
CA GLU A 39 25.42 13.31 -12.51
C GLU A 39 25.25 13.50 -14.03
N SER A 40 24.02 13.80 -14.47
CA SER A 40 23.70 14.15 -15.86
C SER A 40 24.17 15.56 -16.27
N GLY A 41 24.78 16.32 -15.36
CA GLY A 41 25.30 17.67 -15.61
C GLY A 41 24.27 18.79 -15.53
N ALA A 42 23.07 18.52 -15.00
CA ALA A 42 22.10 19.57 -14.73
C ALA A 42 22.62 20.49 -13.60
N THR A 43 22.39 21.79 -13.76
CA THR A 43 22.76 22.80 -12.76
C THR A 43 21.51 23.52 -12.25
N LEU A 44 21.48 23.82 -10.96
CA LEU A 44 20.41 24.58 -10.34
C LEU A 44 20.49 26.04 -10.82
N SER A 45 19.36 26.59 -11.26
CA SER A 45 19.27 28.01 -11.62
C SER A 45 19.16 28.93 -10.39
N ARG A 46 18.75 28.38 -9.24
CA ARG A 46 18.54 29.10 -7.98
C ARG A 46 19.09 28.28 -6.83
N ASP A 47 20.26 28.66 -6.32
CA ASP A 47 20.98 27.90 -5.28
C ASP A 47 20.19 27.72 -3.99
N ARG A 48 19.34 28.68 -3.62
CA ARG A 48 18.47 28.60 -2.43
C ARG A 48 17.42 27.47 -2.46
N LEU A 49 17.24 26.82 -3.61
CA LEU A 49 16.35 25.66 -3.74
C LEU A 49 17.07 24.33 -3.46
N ARG A 50 18.40 24.36 -3.30
CA ARG A 50 19.17 23.18 -2.94
C ARG A 50 18.75 22.70 -1.56
N THR A 51 18.48 21.40 -1.46
CA THR A 51 18.25 20.70 -0.21
C THR A 51 19.47 19.85 0.12
N GLU A 52 19.71 19.63 1.42
CA GLU A 52 20.65 18.61 1.86
C GLU A 52 20.00 17.22 1.74
N PRO A 53 20.78 16.16 1.44
CA PRO A 53 20.26 14.80 1.38
C PRO A 53 19.57 14.40 2.68
N PHE A 54 18.41 13.76 2.58
CA PHE A 54 17.64 13.31 3.71
C PHE A 54 18.36 12.20 4.48
N GLN A 55 18.59 12.44 5.77
CA GLN A 55 19.20 11.47 6.69
C GLN A 55 18.18 11.10 7.78
N LYS A 56 17.66 9.88 7.70
CA LYS A 56 16.59 9.40 8.58
C LYS A 56 16.98 9.49 10.06
N GLU A 57 18.18 9.03 10.40
CA GLU A 57 18.64 8.94 11.78
C GLU A 57 18.82 10.35 12.36
N MET A 58 19.42 11.27 11.60
CA MET A 58 19.57 12.66 12.02
C MET A 58 18.21 13.34 12.21
N PHE A 59 17.28 13.14 11.28
CA PHE A 59 15.91 13.65 11.40
C PHE A 59 15.23 13.12 12.68
N GLN A 60 15.34 11.82 12.97
CA GLN A 60 14.75 11.22 14.16
C GLN A 60 15.36 11.80 15.44
N GLN A 61 16.68 11.97 15.50
CA GLN A 61 17.35 12.55 16.67
C GLN A 61 16.91 14.01 16.89
N ASN A 62 16.90 14.84 15.83
CA ASN A 62 16.44 16.22 15.94
C ASN A 62 14.96 16.30 16.32
N PHE A 63 14.12 15.42 15.77
CA PHE A 63 12.70 15.36 16.13
C PHE A 63 12.51 15.05 17.62
N LEU A 64 13.26 14.10 18.18
CA LEU A 64 13.19 13.76 19.60
C LEU A 64 13.74 14.87 20.51
N ALA A 65 14.80 15.55 20.07
CA ALA A 65 15.45 16.59 20.88
C ALA A 65 14.67 17.92 20.87
N GLU A 66 14.14 18.34 19.72
CA GLU A 66 13.58 19.68 19.53
C GLU A 66 12.07 19.67 19.45
N THR A 67 11.48 18.77 18.65
CA THR A 67 10.05 18.78 18.33
C THR A 67 9.21 18.08 19.39
N LEU A 68 9.68 16.94 19.90
CA LEU A 68 8.94 16.16 20.89
C LEU A 68 8.64 16.96 22.17
N PRO A 69 9.61 17.68 22.79
CA PRO A 69 9.31 18.50 23.97
C PRO A 69 8.28 19.61 23.70
N GLN A 70 8.30 20.20 22.50
CA GLN A 70 7.32 21.22 22.11
C GLN A 70 5.90 20.64 22.01
N ILE A 71 5.77 19.45 21.42
CA ILE A 71 4.46 18.77 21.29
C ILE A 71 3.95 18.31 22.67
N CYS A 72 4.82 17.76 23.52
CA CYS A 72 4.44 17.31 24.86
C CYS A 72 4.17 18.46 25.83
N GLY A 73 4.72 19.66 25.58
CA GLY A 73 4.48 20.85 26.38
C GLY A 73 3.17 21.60 26.03
N ALA A 74 2.49 21.24 24.94
CA ALA A 74 1.21 21.84 24.57
C ALA A 74 0.09 21.29 25.48
N GLY A 75 -0.57 22.18 26.23
CA GLY A 75 -1.54 21.84 27.27
C GLY A 75 -2.64 20.83 26.87
N GLU A 76 -3.08 20.05 27.85
CA GLU A 76 -4.04 18.96 27.70
C GLU A 76 -5.39 19.45 27.16
N GLY A 77 -5.69 19.08 25.91
CA GLY A 77 -6.97 19.31 25.25
C GLY A 77 -6.88 19.90 23.85
N GLN A 78 -5.81 20.63 23.53
CA GLN A 78 -5.66 21.28 22.22
C GLN A 78 -4.82 20.45 21.23
N ALA A 79 -4.11 19.42 21.73
CA ALA A 79 -3.21 18.56 20.96
C ALA A 79 -3.93 17.52 20.07
N PHE A 80 -5.22 17.23 20.30
CA PHE A 80 -5.98 16.33 19.43
C PHE A 80 -6.59 17.11 18.26
N ALA A 81 -5.71 17.58 17.37
CA ALA A 81 -6.06 18.34 16.19
C ALA A 81 -7.09 17.63 15.31
N SER A 82 -7.82 18.38 14.48
CA SER A 82 -8.85 17.84 13.58
C SER A 82 -8.32 16.70 12.69
N ALA A 83 -7.06 16.73 12.29
CA ALA A 83 -6.42 15.64 11.55
C ALA A 83 -6.34 14.32 12.34
N LEU A 84 -5.99 14.38 13.63
CA LEU A 84 -5.95 13.20 14.50
C LEU A 84 -7.36 12.68 14.82
N GLN A 85 -8.35 13.58 14.96
CA GLN A 85 -9.77 13.22 15.09
C GLN A 85 -10.28 12.45 13.86
N GLN A 86 -9.92 12.90 12.67
CA GLN A 86 -10.26 12.23 11.41
C GLN A 86 -9.63 10.83 11.33
N LEU A 87 -8.35 10.70 11.69
CA LEU A 87 -7.67 9.40 11.70
C LEU A 87 -8.31 8.45 12.73
N TYR A 88 -8.59 8.92 13.94
CA TYR A 88 -9.31 8.13 14.95
C TYR A 88 -10.68 7.65 14.45
N THR A 89 -11.44 8.54 13.80
CA THR A 89 -12.75 8.22 13.24
C THR A 89 -12.64 7.16 12.14
N ALA A 90 -11.65 7.28 11.25
CA ALA A 90 -11.39 6.29 10.21
C ALA A 90 -11.01 4.92 10.80
N VAL A 91 -10.11 4.90 11.80
CA VAL A 91 -9.67 3.66 12.48
C VAL A 91 -10.84 2.98 13.18
N THR A 92 -11.62 3.71 13.97
CA THR A 92 -12.78 3.15 14.69
C THR A 92 -13.87 2.64 13.75
N GLN A 93 -14.14 3.35 12.64
CA GLN A 93 -15.05 2.86 11.61
C GLN A 93 -14.53 1.59 10.93
N GLN A 94 -13.22 1.50 10.68
CA GLN A 94 -12.61 0.31 10.10
C GLN A 94 -12.68 -0.89 11.05
N GLU A 95 -12.44 -0.68 12.35
CA GLU A 95 -12.61 -1.73 13.36
C GLU A 95 -14.07 -2.23 13.41
N ALA A 96 -15.05 -1.31 13.42
CA ALA A 96 -16.47 -1.67 13.44
C ALA A 96 -16.90 -2.46 12.19
N LYS A 97 -16.35 -2.09 11.01
CA LYS A 97 -16.56 -2.84 9.76
C LYS A 97 -15.97 -4.25 9.84
N GLN A 98 -14.79 -4.42 10.44
CA GLN A 98 -14.18 -5.74 10.60
C GLN A 98 -14.94 -6.64 11.58
N THR A 99 -15.44 -6.08 12.69
CA THR A 99 -16.25 -6.87 13.65
C THR A 99 -17.57 -7.34 13.05
N ARG A 100 -18.20 -6.55 12.16
CA ARG A 100 -19.43 -6.95 11.47
C ARG A 100 -19.20 -8.04 10.41
N LYS A 101 -17.99 -8.14 9.86
CA LYS A 101 -17.61 -9.14 8.85
C LYS A 101 -17.25 -10.51 9.42
N ARG A 102 -17.11 -10.66 10.75
CA ARG A 102 -17.05 -11.96 11.41
C ARG A 102 -18.46 -12.33 11.86
N PRO A 103 -19.15 -13.27 11.20
CA PRO A 103 -20.44 -13.76 11.67
C PRO A 103 -20.25 -14.40 13.05
N CYS A 104 -21.19 -14.14 13.96
CA CYS A 104 -21.35 -14.95 15.16
C CYS A 104 -21.66 -16.38 14.68
N SER A 105 -20.70 -17.28 14.86
CA SER A 105 -20.83 -18.69 14.51
C SER A 105 -20.71 -19.47 15.81
N GLU A 106 -21.85 -19.62 16.50
CA GLU A 106 -22.14 -20.53 17.62
C GLU A 106 -23.69 -20.47 17.71
N ASP A 107 -24.39 -21.31 16.95
CA ASP A 107 -24.86 -22.66 17.33
C ASP A 107 -25.86 -22.60 18.50
N ASP A 108 -27.15 -22.65 18.16
CA ASP A 108 -28.24 -22.93 19.10
C ASP A 108 -29.07 -24.08 18.51
N VAL A 109 -28.58 -25.29 18.78
CA VAL A 109 -29.31 -26.48 19.24
C VAL A 109 -30.79 -26.59 18.83
N ASP A 110 -31.04 -27.46 17.86
CA ASP A 110 -32.34 -28.10 17.59
C ASP A 110 -32.80 -28.93 18.81
N PRO A 111 -34.11 -28.97 19.14
CA PRO A 111 -34.77 -30.28 19.24
C PRO A 111 -36.29 -30.25 18.91
N PRO A 112 -36.98 -31.39 18.86
CA PRO A 112 -36.98 -32.38 17.78
C PRO A 112 -38.39 -32.48 17.14
N SER A 113 -38.48 -32.48 15.82
CA SER A 113 -39.74 -32.81 15.14
C SER A 113 -39.91 -34.33 15.02
N THR A 114 -40.58 -34.92 15.99
CA THR A 114 -41.14 -36.28 15.89
C THR A 114 -42.38 -36.26 15.00
N ALA A 115 -42.30 -36.91 13.83
CA ALA A 115 -43.34 -37.83 13.35
C ALA A 115 -42.87 -38.46 12.03
N GLU A 116 -42.45 -39.71 12.15
CA GLU A 116 -42.27 -40.66 11.08
C GLU A 116 -43.59 -40.87 10.30
N THR A 117 -43.50 -41.11 8.99
CA THR A 117 -44.15 -42.30 8.42
C THR A 117 -43.51 -42.71 7.09
N THR A 118 -42.85 -43.87 7.15
CA THR A 118 -42.83 -44.96 6.16
C THR A 118 -42.32 -44.73 4.73
N GLY A 119 -41.18 -45.36 4.43
CA GLY A 119 -40.76 -45.68 3.07
C GLY A 119 -39.35 -46.27 2.94
N HIS A 120 -39.02 -47.31 3.71
CA HIS A 120 -37.85 -48.21 3.56
C HIS A 120 -37.88 -49.00 2.22
N PRO A 121 -36.85 -49.80 1.80
CA PRO A 121 -35.38 -49.67 1.90
C PRO A 121 -34.57 -50.22 0.66
N HIS A 122 -33.33 -49.70 0.45
CA HIS A 122 -32.08 -50.40 -0.01
C HIS A 122 -32.01 -51.03 -1.47
N PRO A 123 -30.81 -51.39 -2.04
CA PRO A 123 -30.21 -51.00 -3.34
C PRO A 123 -29.63 -52.24 -4.13
N PRO A 124 -28.38 -52.19 -4.66
CA PRO A 124 -27.86 -52.11 -6.06
C PRO A 124 -27.72 -53.52 -6.74
N PRO A 125 -26.91 -53.88 -7.79
CA PRO A 125 -25.73 -53.29 -8.49
C PRO A 125 -25.68 -53.58 -10.04
N PRO A 126 -24.55 -53.90 -10.72
CA PRO A 126 -23.33 -53.15 -11.10
C PRO A 126 -23.11 -53.09 -12.65
N SER A 127 -21.88 -52.72 -13.08
CA SER A 127 -21.23 -52.96 -14.40
C SER A 127 -21.38 -51.84 -15.44
N GLN A 128 -20.36 -51.37 -16.17
CA GLN A 128 -19.00 -51.88 -16.40
C GLN A 128 -18.18 -50.81 -17.19
N GLU A 129 -16.88 -50.68 -16.89
CA GLU A 129 -15.68 -50.51 -17.78
C GLU A 129 -15.81 -49.56 -18.99
N ASP A 130 -14.93 -48.57 -19.16
CA ASP A 130 -13.65 -48.87 -19.82
C ASP A 130 -12.47 -47.98 -19.35
N GLU A 131 -11.32 -48.64 -19.33
CA GLU A 131 -9.98 -48.08 -19.17
C GLU A 131 -9.58 -47.23 -20.39
N THR A 132 -8.67 -46.24 -20.34
CA THR A 132 -7.22 -46.45 -20.25
C THR A 132 -6.52 -45.08 -20.35
N THR A 133 -5.45 -44.92 -19.54
CA THR A 133 -4.18 -44.19 -19.81
C THR A 133 -4.25 -42.71 -20.26
N SER A 134 -3.91 -41.73 -19.41
CA SER A 134 -2.54 -41.33 -19.02
C SER A 134 -1.58 -41.05 -20.19
N SER A 135 -1.16 -39.78 -20.35
CA SER A 135 0.25 -39.37 -20.15
C SER A 135 0.62 -38.05 -20.87
N SER A 136 0.94 -37.06 -20.05
CA SER A 136 2.06 -36.11 -20.13
C SER A 136 2.86 -35.97 -21.45
N LYS A 137 3.03 -34.73 -21.95
CA LYS A 137 4.38 -34.21 -22.29
C LYS A 137 4.47 -32.69 -22.47
N ARG A 138 5.35 -32.09 -21.66
CA ARG A 138 6.04 -30.79 -21.82
C ARG A 138 6.95 -30.80 -23.06
N THR A 139 6.97 -29.77 -23.90
CA THR A 139 8.15 -29.34 -24.70
C THR A 139 8.01 -27.88 -25.20
N THR A 140 8.87 -26.98 -24.71
CA THR A 140 9.34 -25.73 -25.38
C THR A 140 10.58 -26.06 -26.23
N PRO A 141 11.29 -25.15 -26.95
CA PRO A 141 11.01 -23.82 -27.52
C PRO A 141 11.43 -23.71 -29.02
N ALA A 142 11.04 -22.64 -29.72
CA ALA A 142 11.64 -22.13 -30.98
C ALA A 142 10.94 -20.79 -31.31
N SER A 143 11.48 -19.74 -31.91
CA SER A 143 12.81 -19.29 -32.35
C SER A 143 12.57 -17.81 -32.72
N SER A 144 13.45 -16.87 -32.35
CA SER A 144 13.54 -15.52 -32.96
C SER A 144 14.35 -15.62 -34.29
N PRO A 145 14.68 -14.55 -35.08
CA PRO A 145 14.45 -13.10 -34.94
C PRO A 145 14.08 -12.33 -36.25
N ALA A 146 13.50 -11.12 -36.14
CA ALA A 146 13.43 -10.09 -37.20
C ALA A 146 12.95 -8.77 -36.54
N GLN A 147 13.36 -7.53 -36.85
CA GLN A 147 14.27 -6.93 -37.83
C GLN A 147 14.53 -5.48 -37.35
N LYS A 148 15.75 -4.98 -37.52
CA LYS A 148 16.12 -3.55 -37.38
C LYS A 148 15.66 -2.76 -38.61
N SER A 149 15.02 -1.61 -38.42
CA SER A 149 15.07 -0.40 -39.28
C SER A 149 14.14 0.67 -38.64
N ARG A 150 14.33 1.98 -38.67
CA ARG A 150 15.37 2.91 -39.14
C ARG A 150 14.92 4.30 -38.64
N LEU A 151 15.82 5.07 -38.04
CA LEU A 151 15.61 6.49 -37.70
C LEU A 151 15.54 7.35 -38.97
N PRO A 152 14.75 8.44 -38.98
CA PRO A 152 15.05 9.61 -39.79
C PRO A 152 15.51 10.77 -38.91
N ALA A 153 16.74 11.20 -39.13
CA ALA A 153 17.25 12.50 -38.72
C ALA A 153 16.61 13.60 -39.60
N ALA A 154 16.13 14.68 -38.98
CA ALA A 154 15.81 15.92 -39.67
C ALA A 154 16.51 17.08 -38.98
N LYS A 155 17.49 17.67 -39.68
CA LYS A 155 18.15 18.92 -39.30
C LYS A 155 17.18 20.09 -39.53
N ALA A 156 17.04 20.99 -38.57
CA ALA A 156 16.55 22.34 -38.78
C ALA A 156 17.44 23.36 -38.05
N LYS A 157 17.89 24.37 -38.80
CA LYS A 157 18.78 25.48 -38.38
C LYS A 157 18.06 26.47 -37.43
N PRO A 158 18.81 27.23 -36.61
CA PRO A 158 18.25 28.12 -35.59
C PRO A 158 17.63 29.39 -36.19
N LYS A 159 16.49 29.84 -35.63
CA LYS A 159 15.93 31.18 -35.86
C LYS A 159 16.00 31.99 -34.56
N LYS A 160 16.52 33.21 -34.70
CA LYS A 160 16.83 34.19 -33.64
C LYS A 160 15.60 34.60 -32.82
N ALA A 161 15.86 34.88 -31.54
CA ALA A 161 14.94 35.41 -30.54
C ALA A 161 14.45 36.84 -30.87
N LYS A 162 13.20 37.12 -30.50
CA LYS A 162 12.69 38.47 -30.21
C LYS A 162 11.97 38.37 -28.86
N GLY A 163 12.43 39.18 -27.91
CA GLY A 163 12.00 39.19 -26.52
C GLY A 163 10.50 39.49 -26.38
N LEU A 164 9.89 38.86 -25.38
CA LEU A 164 8.48 38.98 -25.02
C LEU A 164 8.32 39.62 -23.64
N PHE A 165 9.25 40.51 -23.30
CA PHE A 165 9.06 41.51 -22.27
C PHE A 165 8.90 42.87 -22.96
N SER A 166 7.65 43.25 -23.13
CA SER A 166 7.18 44.64 -23.14
C SER A 166 6.11 44.76 -22.08
#